data_AF-A0A353T3Q3-F1
#
_entry.id   AF-A0A353T3Q3-F1
#
_cell.length_a   1.000
_cell.length_b   1.000
_cell.length_c   1.000
_cell.angle_alpha   90.00
_cell.angle_beta   90.00
_cell.angle_gamma   90.00
#
_symmetry.space_group_name_H-M   'P 1'
#
loop_
_entity.id
_entity.type
_entity.pdbx_description
1 polymer ?
#
loop_
_entity_poly.entity_id
_entity_poly.type
_entity_poly.pdbx_seq_one_letter_code
_entity_poly.pdbx_strand_id
1 'polypeptide(L)'
;MMKRGIIFVKTMGDFRKFLSEHKYFYSLLLLVPILIWFKYLEKTLVPKYMIHVSLDDRVPFVKEFVIPYLIWFPYIVYGVIFTGTHSRRDFYKLLIFLAGGMSIAYIVYMIYPNAQN
;
A
#
# COMPACT_ATOMS: atom_id res chain seq x y z
N MET A 1 9.46 -36.57 22.87
CA MET A 1 8.50 -36.36 21.76
C MET A 1 7.22 -35.60 22.17
N MET A 2 6.72 -35.77 23.40
CA MET A 2 5.44 -35.19 23.89
C MET A 2 5.41 -33.65 24.08
N LYS A 3 6.54 -33.00 24.40
CA LYS A 3 6.59 -31.54 24.61
C LYS A 3 6.38 -30.71 23.32
N ARG A 4 6.76 -31.24 22.15
CA ARG A 4 6.61 -30.53 20.87
C ARG A 4 5.14 -30.40 20.43
N GLY A 5 4.31 -31.42 20.69
CA GLY A 5 2.88 -31.39 20.37
C GLY A 5 2.10 -30.39 21.22
N ILE A 6 2.43 -30.27 22.52
CA ILE A 6 1.79 -29.31 23.43
C ILE A 6 2.14 -27.86 23.07
N ILE A 7 3.40 -27.59 22.69
CA ILE A 7 3.83 -26.27 22.24
C ILE A 7 3.09 -25.90 20.95
N PHE A 8 3.04 -26.80 19.97
CA PHE A 8 2.39 -26.56 18.68
C PHE A 8 0.89 -26.26 18.80
N VAL A 9 0.16 -27.04 19.61
CA VAL A 9 -1.28 -26.82 19.86
C VAL A 9 -1.53 -25.49 20.58
N LYS A 10 -0.66 -25.11 21.52
CA LYS A 10 -0.74 -23.81 22.21
C LYS A 10 -0.52 -22.65 21.23
N THR A 11 0.52 -22.74 20.38
CA THR A 11 0.81 -21.73 19.35
C THR A 11 -0.34 -21.55 18.36
N MET A 12 -1.01 -22.64 17.95
CA MET A 12 -2.19 -22.56 17.08
C MET A 12 -3.39 -21.89 17.78
N GLY A 13 -3.59 -22.15 19.06
CA GLY A 13 -4.62 -21.51 19.87
C GLY A 13 -4.40 -20.00 20.00
N ASP A 14 -3.17 -19.59 20.29
CA ASP A 14 -2.78 -18.18 20.42
C ASP A 14 -2.91 -17.43 19.09
N PHE A 15 -2.50 -18.04 17.97
CA PHE A 15 -2.64 -17.46 16.64
C PHE A 15 -4.10 -17.28 16.22
N ARG A 16 -4.95 -18.29 16.49
CA ARG A 16 -6.39 -18.21 16.19
C ARG A 16 -7.08 -17.15 17.03
N LYS A 17 -6.66 -16.97 18.29
CA LYS A 17 -7.16 -15.91 19.17
C LYS A 17 -6.76 -14.53 18.65
N PHE A 18 -5.50 -14.35 18.27
CA PHE A 18 -4.99 -13.13 17.63
C PHE A 18 -5.80 -12.77 16.37
N LEU A 19 -5.98 -13.71 15.44
CA LEU A 19 -6.81 -13.52 14.24
C LEU A 19 -8.26 -13.13 14.58
N SER A 20 -8.84 -13.74 15.62
CA SER A 20 -10.20 -13.42 16.05
C SER A 20 -10.32 -12.03 16.68
N GLU A 21 -9.29 -11.56 17.38
CA GLU A 21 -9.23 -10.22 17.98
C GLU A 21 -8.93 -9.13 16.92
N HIS A 22 -8.27 -9.53 15.84
CA HIS A 22 -7.80 -8.66 14.75
C HIS A 22 -8.58 -8.84 13.43
N LYS A 23 -9.85 -9.28 13.49
CA LYS A 23 -10.72 -9.44 12.31
C LYS A 23 -10.83 -8.18 11.44
N TYR A 24 -10.64 -7.00 11.99
CA TYR A 24 -10.66 -5.76 11.21
C TYR A 24 -9.54 -5.68 10.17
N PHE A 25 -8.46 -6.47 10.27
CA PHE A 25 -7.45 -6.58 9.21
C PHE A 25 -8.04 -7.09 7.88
N TYR A 26 -9.17 -7.81 7.90
CA TYR A 26 -9.87 -8.18 6.66
C TYR A 26 -10.33 -6.97 5.85
N SER A 27 -10.46 -5.78 6.47
CA SER A 27 -10.77 -4.55 5.72
C SER A 27 -9.62 -4.12 4.78
N LEU A 28 -8.40 -4.65 4.92
CA LEU A 28 -7.34 -4.47 3.91
C LEU A 28 -7.75 -4.99 2.53
N LEU A 29 -8.69 -5.94 2.46
CA LEU A 29 -9.24 -6.42 1.20
C LEU A 29 -9.95 -5.31 0.41
N LEU A 30 -10.33 -4.21 1.04
CA LEU A 30 -10.83 -3.00 0.34
C LEU A 30 -9.81 -2.40 -0.62
N LEU A 31 -8.51 -2.67 -0.45
CA LEU A 31 -7.48 -2.24 -1.38
C LEU A 31 -7.45 -3.08 -2.66
N VAL A 32 -8.00 -4.30 -2.66
CA VAL A 32 -7.97 -5.18 -3.83
C VAL A 32 -8.70 -4.59 -5.03
N PRO A 33 -9.95 -4.09 -4.92
CA PRO A 33 -10.61 -3.38 -6.01
C PRO A 33 -9.82 -2.16 -6.51
N ILE A 34 -9.17 -1.42 -5.61
CA ILE A 34 -8.35 -0.25 -5.94
C ILE A 34 -7.13 -0.67 -6.78
N LEU A 35 -6.46 -1.77 -6.42
CA LEU A 35 -5.34 -2.31 -7.20
C LEU A 35 -5.79 -2.86 -8.56
N ILE A 36 -6.98 -3.48 -8.64
CA ILE A 36 -7.55 -3.91 -9.92
C ILE A 36 -7.85 -2.70 -10.81
N TRP A 37 -8.44 -1.64 -10.24
CA TRP A 37 -8.70 -0.39 -10.95
C TRP A 37 -7.41 0.24 -11.46
N PHE A 38 -6.37 0.32 -10.63
CA PHE A 38 -5.05 0.80 -11.06
C PHE A 38 -4.53 0.04 -12.28
N LYS A 39 -4.50 -1.30 -12.21
CA LYS A 39 -4.01 -2.16 -13.29
C LYS A 39 -4.86 -2.02 -14.56
N TYR A 40 -6.16 -1.76 -14.41
CA TYR A 40 -7.03 -1.43 -15.54
C TYR A 40 -6.65 -0.09 -16.17
N LEU A 41 -6.41 0.94 -15.36
CA LEU A 41 -5.99 2.26 -15.85
C LEU A 41 -4.64 2.19 -16.57
N GLU A 42 -3.65 1.49 -16.02
CA GLU A 42 -2.35 1.29 -16.69
C GLU A 42 -2.47 0.70 -18.10
N LYS A 43 -3.46 -0.17 -18.31
CA LYS A 43 -3.67 -0.82 -19.62
C LYS A 43 -4.49 -0.01 -20.60
N THR A 44 -5.34 0.89 -20.11
CA THR A 44 -6.37 1.56 -20.92
C THR A 44 -6.09 3.03 -21.14
N LEU A 45 -5.40 3.70 -20.21
CA LEU A 45 -5.03 5.10 -20.35
C LEU A 45 -3.85 5.23 -21.31
N VAL A 46 -4.14 5.75 -22.50
CA VAL A 46 -3.10 6.18 -23.44
C VAL A 46 -2.65 7.59 -23.02
N PRO A 47 -1.35 7.79 -22.70
CA PRO A 47 -0.85 9.09 -22.30
C PRO A 47 -1.05 10.15 -23.40
N LYS A 48 -1.60 11.29 -23.02
CA LYS A 48 -1.79 12.45 -23.91
C LYS A 48 -0.85 13.61 -23.57
N TYR A 49 -0.43 13.68 -22.31
CA TYR A 49 0.39 14.77 -21.80
C TYR A 49 1.74 14.23 -21.33
N MET A 50 2.82 14.71 -21.93
CA MET A 50 4.17 14.42 -21.44
C MET A 50 4.54 15.46 -20.39
N ILE A 51 4.74 15.02 -19.16
CA ILE A 51 5.25 15.84 -18.07
C ILE A 51 6.76 15.93 -18.27
N HIS A 52 7.18 17.03 -18.87
CA HIS A 52 8.58 17.40 -19.04
C HIS A 52 8.70 18.92 -18.96
N VAL A 53 9.70 19.41 -18.25
CA VAL A 53 10.08 20.83 -18.29
C VAL A 53 11.57 20.96 -18.62
N SER A 54 11.94 22.03 -19.31
CA SER A 54 13.34 22.31 -19.70
C SER A 54 14.36 22.37 -18.55
N LEU A 55 13.89 22.40 -17.29
CA LEU A 55 14.74 22.29 -16.11
C LEU A 55 15.18 20.83 -15.86
N ASP A 56 14.34 19.85 -16.21
CA ASP A 56 14.60 18.42 -16.01
C ASP A 56 15.87 17.99 -16.77
N ASP A 57 16.09 18.55 -17.97
CA ASP A 57 17.28 18.32 -18.80
C ASP A 57 18.59 18.85 -18.17
N ARG A 58 18.48 19.78 -17.21
CA ARG A 58 19.64 20.41 -16.56
C ARG A 58 20.03 19.74 -15.26
N VAL A 59 19.16 18.91 -14.70
CA VAL A 59 19.41 18.23 -13.43
C VAL A 59 20.13 16.91 -13.73
N PRO A 60 21.37 16.71 -13.23
CA PRO A 60 22.04 15.43 -13.40
C PRO A 60 21.28 14.34 -12.65
N PHE A 61 20.91 13.26 -13.35
CA PHE A 61 20.21 12.13 -12.73
C PHE A 61 21.12 11.40 -11.73
N VAL A 62 20.74 11.45 -10.46
CA VAL A 62 21.45 10.77 -9.36
C VAL A 62 20.59 9.59 -8.92
N LYS A 63 21.06 8.37 -9.21
CA LYS A 63 20.29 7.13 -9.05
C LYS A 63 19.93 6.86 -7.60
N GLU A 64 20.78 7.30 -6.68
CA GLU A 64 20.65 7.13 -5.24
C GLU A 64 19.41 7.82 -4.67
N PHE A 65 18.85 8.82 -5.35
CA PHE A 65 17.57 9.43 -4.95
C PHE A 65 16.37 8.49 -5.06
N VAL A 66 16.53 7.31 -5.67
CA VAL A 66 15.51 6.26 -5.60
C VAL A 66 15.38 5.65 -4.20
N ILE A 67 16.43 5.74 -3.36
CA ILE A 67 16.49 5.06 -2.06
C ILE A 67 15.37 5.53 -1.11
N PRO A 68 15.14 6.85 -0.89
CA PRO A 68 14.01 7.30 -0.08
C PRO A 68 12.65 6.78 -0.58
N TYR A 69 12.46 6.71 -1.89
CA TYR A 69 11.24 6.16 -2.50
C TYR A 69 11.08 4.66 -2.21
N LEU A 70 12.15 3.88 -2.31
CA LEU A 70 12.11 2.45 -1.99
C LEU A 70 11.87 2.19 -0.49
N ILE A 71 12.41 3.03 0.39
CA ILE A 71 12.19 2.95 1.85
C ILE A 71 10.74 3.27 2.23
N TRP A 72 10.03 4.06 1.43
CA TRP A 72 8.62 4.37 1.66
C TRP A 72 7.74 3.11 1.70
N PHE A 73 8.01 2.11 0.85
CA PHE A 73 7.21 0.87 0.82
C PHE A 73 7.21 0.10 2.15
N PRO A 74 8.36 -0.31 2.72
CA PRO A 74 8.37 -0.96 4.03
C PRO A 74 7.86 -0.04 5.14
N TYR A 75 8.03 1.28 5.02
CA TYR A 75 7.47 2.23 5.98
C TYR A 75 5.93 2.19 6.01
N ILE A 76 5.27 2.14 4.85
CA ILE A 76 3.80 1.98 4.78
C ILE A 76 3.36 0.65 5.38
N VAL A 77 4.04 -0.45 5.05
CA VAL A 77 3.74 -1.78 5.62
C VAL A 77 3.87 -1.76 7.14
N TYR A 78 4.95 -1.16 7.65
CA TYR A 78 5.14 -0.97 9.09
C TYR A 78 4.00 -0.15 9.70
N GLY A 79 3.62 0.98 9.10
CA GLY A 79 2.52 1.81 9.58
C GLY A 79 1.18 1.07 9.67
N VAL A 80 0.87 0.24 8.67
CA VAL A 80 -0.35 -0.59 8.66
C VAL A 80 -0.32 -1.64 9.77
N ILE A 81 0.81 -2.34 9.96
CA ILE A 81 0.95 -3.35 11.02
C ILE A 81 0.93 -2.69 12.40
N PHE A 82 1.65 -1.59 12.58
CA PHE A 82 1.76 -0.86 13.84
C PHE A 82 0.40 -0.32 14.27
N THR A 83 -0.27 0.47 13.42
CA THR A 83 -1.61 0.99 13.73
C THR A 83 -2.62 -0.14 13.87
N GLY A 84 -2.53 -1.17 13.04
CA GLY A 84 -3.39 -2.35 13.10
C GLY A 84 -3.25 -3.13 14.40
N THR A 85 -2.08 -3.18 15.02
CA THR A 85 -1.87 -3.89 16.30
C THR A 85 -2.17 -3.01 17.51
N HIS A 86 -2.04 -1.68 17.41
CA HIS A 86 -2.15 -0.77 18.54
C HIS A 86 -3.52 -0.09 18.67
N SER A 87 -4.14 0.33 17.56
CA SER A 87 -5.38 1.13 17.58
C SER A 87 -6.24 0.86 16.36
N ARG A 88 -7.39 0.22 16.57
CA ARG A 88 -8.38 -0.03 15.51
C ARG A 88 -8.79 1.25 14.79
N ARG A 89 -8.98 2.33 15.56
CA ARG A 89 -9.40 3.63 15.02
C ARG A 89 -8.36 4.19 14.07
N ASP A 90 -7.09 4.17 14.46
CA ASP A 90 -6.03 4.77 13.64
C ASP A 90 -5.68 3.88 12.45
N PHE A 91 -5.81 2.57 12.59
CA PHE A 91 -5.77 1.64 11.46
C PHE A 91 -6.82 1.98 10.39
N TYR A 92 -8.08 2.21 10.78
CA TYR A 92 -9.11 2.59 9.82
C TYR A 92 -8.86 3.97 9.19
N LYS A 93 -8.38 4.94 9.96
CA LYS A 93 -7.98 6.26 9.41
C LYS A 93 -6.88 6.10 8.37
N LEU A 94 -5.84 5.32 8.68
CA LEU A 94 -4.73 5.07 7.75
C LEU A 94 -5.22 4.33 6.49
N LEU A 95 -6.07 3.32 6.65
CA LEU A 95 -6.64 2.58 5.53
C LEU A 95 -7.47 3.47 4.61
N ILE A 96 -8.34 4.32 5.17
CA ILE A 96 -9.15 5.27 4.39
C ILE A 96 -8.25 6.32 3.73
N PHE A 97 -7.21 6.78 4.42
CA PHE A 97 -6.25 7.72 3.85
C PHE A 97 -5.51 7.11 2.64
N LEU A 98 -5.02 5.88 2.77
CA LEU A 98 -4.36 5.16 1.67
C LEU A 98 -5.31 4.93 0.50
N ALA A 99 -6.49 4.35 0.78
CA ALA A 99 -7.51 4.06 -0.22
C ALA A 99 -7.97 5.34 -0.94
N GLY A 100 -8.32 6.38 -0.18
CA GLY A 100 -8.79 7.66 -0.70
C GLY A 100 -7.72 8.38 -1.51
N GLY A 101 -6.48 8.44 -1.01
CA GLY A 101 -5.36 9.04 -1.74
C GLY A 101 -5.12 8.37 -3.09
N MET A 102 -5.13 7.03 -3.13
CA MET A 102 -5.03 6.29 -4.38
C MET A 102 -6.21 6.56 -5.30
N SER A 103 -7.45 6.51 -4.80
CA SER A 103 -8.64 6.77 -5.61
C SER A 103 -8.64 8.18 -6.21
N ILE A 104 -8.26 9.20 -5.43
CA ILE A 104 -8.15 10.58 -5.93
C ILE A 104 -7.08 10.67 -7.02
N ALA A 105 -5.90 10.09 -6.81
CA ALA A 105 -4.85 10.07 -7.82
C ALA A 105 -5.32 9.39 -9.12
N TYR A 106 -6.06 8.29 -9.03
CA TYR A 106 -6.57 7.58 -10.20
C TYR A 106 -7.62 8.38 -10.96
N ILE A 107 -8.50 9.08 -10.26
CA ILE A 107 -9.44 10.02 -10.88
C ILE A 107 -8.68 11.12 -11.63
N VAL A 108 -7.62 11.67 -11.03
CA VAL A 108 -6.76 12.66 -11.68
C VAL A 108 -6.11 12.09 -12.94
N TYR A 109 -5.59 10.85 -12.90
CA TYR A 109 -5.00 10.21 -14.08
C TYR A 109 -6.01 9.95 -15.20
N MET A 110 -7.27 9.67 -14.87
CA MET A 110 -8.32 9.53 -15.88
C MET A 110 -8.66 10.86 -16.56
N ILE A 111 -8.67 11.96 -15.81
CA ILE A 111 -8.95 13.31 -16.34
C ILE A 111 -7.75 13.84 -17.13
N TYR A 112 -6.55 13.60 -16.60
CA TYR A 112 -5.29 14.09 -17.15
C TYR A 112 -4.32 12.91 -17.37
N PRO A 113 -4.52 12.12 -18.45
CA PRO A 113 -3.69 10.97 -18.77
C PRO A 113 -2.30 11.45 -19.17
N ASN A 114 -1.37 11.33 -18.23
CA ASN A 114 -0.02 11.83 -18.35
C ASN A 114 1.01 10.71 -18.37
N ALA A 115 2.18 11.00 -18.91
CA ALA A 115 3.37 10.15 -18.85
C ALA A 115 4.61 11.03 -18.68
N GLN A 116 5.71 10.39 -18.31
CA GLN A 116 7.04 10.97 -18.24
C GLN A 116 7.95 10.17 -19.17
N ASN A 117 8.86 10.86 -19.87
CA ASN A 117 9.78 10.27 -20.85
C ASN A 117 11.11 9.85 -20.20
#